data_AF-U4QYM5-F1
#
_entry.id   AF-U4QYM5-F1
#
_cell.length_a   1.000
_cell.length_b   1.000
_cell.length_c   1.000
_cell.angle_alpha   90.00
_cell.angle_beta   90.00
_cell.angle_gamma   90.00
#
_symmetry.space_group_name_H-M   'P 1'
#
loop_
_entity.id
_entity.type
_entity.pdbx_description
1 polymer ?
#
loop_
_entity_poly.entity_id
_entity_poly.type
_entity_poly.pdbx_seq_one_letter_code
_entity_poly.pdbx_strand_id
1 'polypeptide(L)'
;MGYGTLSSAIVNHYNKRSYTLGGTTYSGISIFKTNPSTQTIAPAVRTDGTKQHLVDMVPPGVTSSKVIAKTNASVMGGYYESGQAFMGIYYVNGTLYKSGAQVTYSSTSMQNLGPRDFPCFCLRNNGTVTIKWPTTSDIKATVEACSVIIAASNPLVYEGSSVFESAIKAADGIQIANWSNLNDDTCHYNDKNCNYSGKSLYRRTFIGHKSDGSFLLVCSDAEMDLRVGAKLMVDLECDFACNLDGSSATQMRVTSGYTNGNAAGRVTSDNGDDYFYGTAICAYIK
;
A
#
# COMPACT_ATOMS: atom_id res chain seq x y z
N MET A 1 -11.79 -18.78 -1.88
CA MET A 1 -13.23 -18.47 -1.96
C MET A 1 -13.33 -17.05 -2.50
N GLY A 2 -14.06 -16.83 -3.59
CA GLY A 2 -14.23 -15.50 -4.17
C GLY A 2 -15.48 -14.80 -3.60
N TYR A 3 -15.47 -13.48 -3.51
CA TYR A 3 -16.58 -12.68 -2.98
C TYR A 3 -17.44 -12.03 -4.07
N GLY A 4 -16.78 -11.50 -5.10
CA GLY A 4 -17.36 -10.82 -6.25
C GLY A 4 -16.69 -11.28 -7.54
N THR A 5 -16.75 -10.45 -8.57
CA THR A 5 -16.22 -10.79 -9.90
C THR A 5 -15.65 -9.56 -10.61
N LEU A 6 -14.46 -9.71 -11.18
CA LEU A 6 -13.85 -8.72 -12.06
C LEU A 6 -14.39 -8.86 -13.49
N SER A 7 -14.52 -7.73 -14.19
CA SER A 7 -15.04 -7.70 -15.57
C SER A 7 -14.19 -8.49 -16.58
N SER A 8 -12.92 -8.75 -16.28
CA SER A 8 -11.99 -9.56 -17.08
C SER A 8 -10.77 -9.96 -16.25
N ALA A 9 -10.06 -11.01 -16.67
CA ALA A 9 -8.82 -11.44 -16.04
C ALA A 9 -7.74 -10.33 -16.01
N ILE A 10 -6.86 -10.42 -15.01
CA ILE A 10 -5.73 -9.52 -14.84
C ILE A 10 -4.49 -10.12 -15.49
N VAL A 11 -3.91 -9.37 -16.43
CA VAL A 11 -2.62 -9.71 -17.06
C VAL A 11 -1.52 -8.80 -16.51
N ASN A 12 -0.26 -9.10 -16.84
CA ASN A 12 0.86 -8.24 -16.45
C ASN A 12 0.66 -6.81 -16.97
N HIS A 13 1.17 -5.86 -16.19
CA HIS A 13 1.11 -4.40 -16.36
C HIS A 13 -0.30 -3.83 -16.17
N TYR A 14 -0.65 -2.76 -16.88
CA TYR A 14 -1.87 -2.00 -16.60
C TYR A 14 -3.16 -2.71 -17.04
N ASN A 15 -4.16 -2.67 -16.18
CA ASN A 15 -5.51 -3.16 -16.42
C ASN A 15 -6.48 -2.10 -15.88
N LYS A 16 -7.51 -1.76 -16.66
CA LYS A 16 -8.68 -1.02 -16.18
C LYS A 16 -9.86 -1.98 -16.13
N ARG A 17 -10.48 -2.12 -14.95
CA ARG A 17 -11.54 -3.11 -14.70
C ARG A 17 -12.71 -2.49 -13.95
N SER A 18 -13.82 -3.22 -13.99
CA SER A 18 -14.90 -3.07 -13.03
C SER A 18 -14.96 -4.30 -12.13
N TYR A 19 -15.45 -4.12 -10.91
CA TYR A 19 -15.64 -5.19 -9.93
C TYR A 19 -17.10 -5.19 -9.46
N THR A 20 -17.75 -6.34 -9.49
CA THR A 20 -19.14 -6.48 -9.07
C THR A 20 -19.21 -7.32 -7.79
N LEU A 21 -19.83 -6.77 -6.75
CA LEU A 21 -20.01 -7.42 -5.45
C LEU A 21 -21.45 -7.19 -4.95
N GLY A 22 -22.17 -8.27 -4.66
CA GLY A 22 -23.53 -8.18 -4.12
C GLY A 22 -24.51 -7.38 -5.00
N GLY A 23 -24.33 -7.40 -6.33
CA GLY A 23 -25.13 -6.63 -7.28
C GLY A 23 -24.64 -5.20 -7.54
N THR A 24 -23.72 -4.67 -6.74
CA THR A 24 -23.12 -3.34 -6.94
C THR A 24 -21.89 -3.44 -7.83
N THR A 25 -21.76 -2.56 -8.83
CA THR A 25 -20.58 -2.50 -9.71
C THR A 25 -19.74 -1.27 -9.44
N TYR A 26 -18.47 -1.49 -9.12
CA TYR A 26 -17.43 -0.48 -8.92
C TYR A 26 -16.60 -0.39 -10.19
N SER A 27 -16.74 0.72 -10.94
CA SER A 27 -16.05 0.93 -12.22
C SER A 27 -14.84 1.83 -12.07
N GLY A 28 -13.86 1.69 -12.97
CA GLY A 28 -12.66 2.54 -12.95
C GLY A 28 -11.60 2.07 -11.96
N ILE A 29 -11.46 0.76 -11.77
CA ILE A 29 -10.40 0.18 -10.96
C ILE A 29 -9.16 0.01 -11.84
N SER A 30 -8.16 0.84 -11.58
CA SER A 30 -6.84 0.82 -12.20
C SER A 30 -5.93 -0.15 -11.45
N ILE A 31 -5.41 -1.16 -12.14
CA ILE A 31 -4.58 -2.23 -11.55
C ILE A 31 -3.30 -2.36 -12.36
N PHE A 32 -2.15 -2.26 -11.72
CA PHE A 32 -0.88 -2.60 -12.32
C PHE A 32 -0.34 -3.89 -11.69
N LYS A 33 -0.17 -4.95 -12.49
CA LYS A 33 0.43 -6.22 -12.07
C LYS A 33 1.89 -6.30 -12.51
N THR A 34 2.85 -6.55 -11.62
CA THR A 34 4.24 -6.77 -12.04
C THR A 34 4.42 -8.13 -12.72
N ASN A 35 5.36 -8.22 -13.66
CA ASN A 35 5.90 -9.51 -14.08
C ASN A 35 6.96 -9.98 -13.06
N PRO A 36 6.69 -11.02 -12.25
CA PRO A 36 7.58 -11.40 -11.15
C PRO A 36 8.97 -11.86 -11.59
N SER A 37 9.13 -12.32 -12.83
CA SER A 37 10.43 -12.76 -13.35
C SER A 37 11.40 -11.59 -13.55
N THR A 38 10.90 -10.40 -13.90
CA THR A 38 11.74 -9.25 -14.33
C THR A 38 11.47 -7.96 -13.56
N GLN A 39 10.42 -7.91 -12.73
CA GLN A 39 9.94 -6.68 -12.09
C GLN A 39 9.68 -6.90 -10.61
N THR A 40 9.80 -5.83 -9.83
CA THR A 40 9.50 -5.81 -8.39
C THR A 40 9.05 -4.41 -7.97
N ILE A 41 8.89 -4.17 -6.67
CA ILE A 41 8.49 -2.88 -6.11
C ILE A 41 9.54 -2.33 -5.13
N ALA A 42 9.55 -1.01 -4.96
CA ALA A 42 10.23 -0.33 -3.87
C ALA A 42 9.51 1.00 -3.57
N PRO A 43 9.54 1.48 -2.32
CA PRO A 43 9.00 2.78 -1.99
C PRO A 43 9.96 3.91 -2.41
N ALA A 44 9.39 4.98 -2.96
CA ALA A 44 10.04 6.28 -2.99
C ALA A 44 9.70 7.00 -1.67
N VAL A 45 10.71 7.56 -1.03
CA VAL A 45 10.60 8.23 0.28
C VAL A 45 11.23 9.61 0.20
N ARG A 46 10.56 10.61 0.76
CA ARG A 46 11.07 11.98 0.87
C ARG A 46 11.44 12.28 2.32
N THR A 47 12.64 12.85 2.50
CA THR A 47 13.25 13.09 3.82
C THR A 47 13.71 14.51 4.06
N ASP A 48 13.52 15.40 3.09
CA ASP A 48 13.97 16.80 3.12
C ASP A 48 12.85 17.78 3.52
N GLY A 49 11.75 17.27 4.09
CA GLY A 49 10.61 18.08 4.50
C GLY A 49 9.77 18.63 3.35
N THR A 50 10.11 18.30 2.10
CA THR A 50 9.33 18.67 0.91
C THR A 50 8.68 17.44 0.28
N LYS A 51 7.38 17.54 0.04
CA LYS A 51 6.66 16.56 -0.77
C LYS A 51 6.99 16.76 -2.26
N GLN A 52 6.66 15.78 -3.09
CA GLN A 52 6.88 15.81 -4.54
C GLN A 52 5.65 15.37 -5.31
N HIS A 53 5.54 15.82 -6.55
CA HIS A 53 4.58 15.25 -7.50
C HIS A 53 4.89 13.78 -7.74
N LEU A 54 3.84 12.98 -7.95
CA LEU A 54 4.00 11.54 -8.16
C LEU A 54 4.90 11.25 -9.39
N VAL A 55 4.89 12.11 -10.41
CA VAL A 55 5.73 11.97 -11.60
C VAL A 55 7.24 12.00 -11.31
N ASP A 56 7.66 12.68 -10.24
CA ASP A 56 9.07 12.85 -9.88
C ASP A 56 9.56 11.82 -8.85
N MET A 57 8.63 11.07 -8.25
CA MET A 57 8.96 10.05 -7.25
C MET A 57 9.71 8.86 -7.86
N VAL A 58 10.90 8.59 -7.31
CA VAL A 58 11.79 7.47 -7.69
C VAL A 58 12.36 6.84 -6.41
N PRO A 59 12.37 5.50 -6.27
CA PRO A 59 12.96 4.84 -5.10
C PRO A 59 14.47 5.10 -4.97
N PRO A 60 15.01 5.24 -3.75
CA PRO A 60 16.45 5.27 -3.53
C PRO A 60 17.14 4.05 -4.14
N GLY A 61 18.21 4.27 -4.90
CA GLY A 61 18.97 3.20 -5.57
C GLY A 61 18.37 2.69 -6.88
N VAL A 62 17.22 3.22 -7.33
CA VAL A 62 16.58 2.86 -8.61
C VAL A 62 16.74 4.02 -9.61
N THR A 63 17.16 3.71 -10.83
CA THR A 63 17.19 4.71 -11.91
C THR A 63 15.76 5.02 -12.38
N SER A 64 15.44 6.31 -12.61
CA SER A 64 14.10 6.75 -13.03
C SER A 64 13.58 6.03 -14.28
N SER A 65 14.46 5.72 -15.24
CA SER A 65 14.11 4.98 -16.47
C SER A 65 13.66 3.53 -16.23
N LYS A 66 13.97 2.95 -15.08
CA LYS A 66 13.50 1.61 -14.68
C LYS A 66 12.10 1.64 -14.04
N VAL A 67 11.58 2.80 -13.64
CA VAL A 67 10.25 2.92 -13.03
C VAL A 67 9.17 2.86 -14.11
N ILE A 68 8.28 1.88 -13.98
CA ILE A 68 7.28 1.55 -15.02
C ILE A 68 5.84 1.82 -14.57
N ALA A 69 5.60 1.86 -13.26
CA ALA A 69 4.35 2.34 -12.69
C ALA A 69 4.56 2.81 -11.26
N LYS A 70 3.65 3.66 -10.77
CA LYS A 70 3.66 4.12 -9.39
C LYS A 70 2.30 4.58 -8.91
N THR A 71 2.10 4.46 -7.60
CA THR A 71 0.94 5.01 -6.88
C THR A 71 1.39 5.81 -5.67
N ASN A 72 0.51 6.65 -5.13
CA ASN A 72 0.71 7.19 -3.79
C ASN A 72 0.79 6.06 -2.74
N ALA A 73 1.37 6.38 -1.56
CA ALA A 73 1.59 5.43 -0.48
C ALA A 73 0.96 5.88 0.85
N SER A 74 1.71 5.93 1.96
CA SER A 74 1.16 6.17 3.31
C SER A 74 0.53 7.56 3.47
N VAL A 75 -0.40 7.66 4.43
CA VAL A 75 -1.03 8.91 4.86
C VAL A 75 0.01 9.92 5.34
N MET A 76 -0.32 11.21 5.21
CA MET A 76 0.59 12.33 5.49
C MET A 76 0.04 13.25 6.59
N GLY A 77 0.92 13.98 7.28
CA GLY A 77 0.53 14.93 8.34
C GLY A 77 -0.02 16.28 7.83
N GLY A 78 -0.48 16.33 6.58
CA GLY A 78 -0.94 17.52 5.87
C GLY A 78 -0.60 17.46 4.37
N TYR A 79 -1.31 18.21 3.54
CA TYR A 79 -1.24 18.12 2.06
C TYR A 79 -0.41 19.23 1.39
N TYR A 80 0.18 20.13 2.18
CA TYR A 80 1.06 21.19 1.69
C TYR A 80 2.45 20.66 1.33
N GLU A 81 3.23 21.42 0.56
CA GLU A 81 4.60 21.03 0.18
C GLU A 81 5.48 20.75 1.42
N SER A 82 5.27 21.49 2.52
CA SER A 82 5.97 21.31 3.79
C SER A 82 5.18 20.48 4.82
N GLY A 83 5.89 19.97 5.84
CA GLY A 83 5.31 19.23 6.97
C GLY A 83 5.69 17.76 7.02
N GLN A 84 5.04 16.97 7.88
CA GLN A 84 5.36 15.55 8.03
C GLN A 84 5.01 14.78 6.76
N ALA A 85 6.04 14.39 6.00
CA ALA A 85 5.91 13.86 4.65
C ALA A 85 5.12 12.54 4.58
N PHE A 86 5.18 11.70 5.62
CA PHE A 86 4.42 10.46 5.70
C PHE A 86 4.26 9.99 7.15
N MET A 87 3.39 9.02 7.39
CA MET A 87 3.25 8.29 8.65
C MET A 87 3.83 6.87 8.55
N GLY A 88 4.28 6.35 9.70
CA GLY A 88 4.81 4.99 9.82
C GLY A 88 6.27 4.84 9.41
N ILE A 89 6.68 3.59 9.20
CA ILE A 89 8.08 3.17 8.98
C ILE A 89 8.28 2.72 7.54
N TYR A 90 9.36 3.20 6.93
CA TYR A 90 9.82 2.75 5.62
C TYR A 90 11.25 2.24 5.73
N TYR A 91 11.59 1.17 5.01
CA TYR A 91 12.95 0.70 4.84
C TYR A 91 13.19 0.41 3.37
N VAL A 92 14.22 1.01 2.79
CA VAL A 92 14.58 0.80 1.39
C VAL A 92 16.05 1.14 1.20
N ASN A 93 16.73 0.36 0.35
CA ASN A 93 18.13 0.57 0.00
C ASN A 93 19.06 0.76 1.22
N GLY A 94 18.92 -0.12 2.22
CA GLY A 94 19.74 -0.09 3.43
C GLY A 94 19.39 1.00 4.45
N THR A 95 18.41 1.87 4.15
CA THR A 95 18.11 3.05 4.98
C THR A 95 16.73 2.93 5.61
N LEU A 96 16.66 3.21 6.91
CA LEU A 96 15.42 3.22 7.70
C LEU A 96 14.90 4.65 7.83
N TYR A 97 13.59 4.80 7.65
CA TYR A 97 12.90 6.06 7.73
C TYR A 97 11.67 5.94 8.60
N LYS A 98 11.35 6.98 9.35
CA LYS A 98 10.10 7.11 10.09
C LYS A 98 9.59 8.52 9.99
N SER A 99 8.30 8.66 9.68
CA SER A 99 7.61 9.95 9.77
C SER A 99 8.27 11.10 9.00
N GLY A 100 8.84 10.86 7.81
CA GLY A 100 9.51 11.89 7.01
C GLY A 100 10.98 12.14 7.33
N ALA A 101 11.62 11.34 8.20
CA ALA A 101 13.03 11.48 8.54
C ALA A 101 13.78 10.14 8.42
N GLN A 102 15.05 10.20 8.04
CA GLN A 102 15.97 9.07 8.21
C GLN A 102 16.25 8.87 9.70
N VAL A 103 16.22 7.62 10.15
CA VAL A 103 16.36 7.27 11.57
C VAL A 103 17.25 6.04 11.73
N THR A 104 17.69 5.81 12.97
CA THR A 104 18.36 4.58 13.42
C THR A 104 17.53 3.91 14.51
N TYR A 105 17.85 2.65 14.85
CA TYR A 105 17.15 1.92 15.92
C TYR A 105 17.17 2.63 17.28
N SER A 106 18.21 3.43 17.56
CA SER A 106 18.36 4.16 18.82
C SER A 106 17.62 5.50 18.86
N SER A 107 17.06 5.94 17.73
CA SER A 107 16.34 7.22 17.64
C SER A 107 15.14 7.24 18.59
N THR A 108 14.90 8.35 19.30
CA THR A 108 13.79 8.46 20.27
C THR A 108 12.43 8.16 19.64
N SER A 109 12.23 8.53 18.38
CA SER A 109 11.01 8.24 17.61
C SER A 109 10.74 6.75 17.38
N MET A 110 11.74 5.89 17.58
CA MET A 110 11.66 4.43 17.48
C MET A 110 11.41 3.75 18.82
N GLN A 111 11.45 4.49 19.94
CA GLN A 111 11.28 3.92 21.29
C GLN A 111 9.82 3.73 21.71
N ASN A 112 8.87 4.31 20.96
CA ASN A 112 7.44 4.30 21.26
C ASN A 112 6.61 3.54 20.21
N LEU A 113 7.19 2.49 19.60
CA LEU A 113 6.46 1.68 18.64
C LEU A 113 5.58 0.65 19.36
N GLY A 114 4.30 0.64 19.01
CA GLY A 114 3.28 -0.21 19.62
C GLY A 114 2.59 -1.16 18.64
N PRO A 115 1.90 -2.19 19.17
CA PRO A 115 1.22 -3.20 18.35
C PRO A 115 0.02 -2.64 17.56
N ARG A 116 -0.39 -1.39 17.79
CA ARG A 116 -1.52 -0.74 17.10
C ARG A 116 -1.11 0.48 16.26
N ASP A 117 0.19 0.60 15.99
CA ASP A 117 0.71 1.58 15.03
C ASP A 117 0.37 1.19 13.59
N PHE A 118 0.88 1.96 12.62
CA PHE A 118 0.67 1.67 11.21
C PHE A 118 1.25 0.30 10.81
N PRO A 119 0.47 -0.56 10.14
CA PRO A 119 0.97 -1.83 9.63
C PRO A 119 2.11 -1.60 8.62
N CYS A 120 3.05 -2.53 8.60
CA CYS A 120 4.16 -2.57 7.67
C CYS A 120 3.96 -3.73 6.69
N PHE A 121 3.90 -3.41 5.40
CA PHE A 121 4.03 -4.40 4.34
C PHE A 121 5.52 -4.69 4.14
N CYS A 122 5.93 -5.90 4.50
CA CYS A 122 7.33 -6.31 4.61
C CYS A 122 7.68 -7.30 3.50
N LEU A 123 8.54 -6.88 2.58
CA LEU A 123 9.20 -7.79 1.64
C LEU A 123 10.50 -8.29 2.27
N ARG A 124 10.54 -9.58 2.56
CA ARG A 124 11.68 -10.26 3.18
C ARG A 124 12.83 -10.45 2.17
N ASN A 125 14.04 -10.58 2.69
CA ASN A 125 15.24 -10.84 1.89
C ASN A 125 15.16 -12.13 1.05
N ASN A 126 14.33 -13.10 1.48
CA ASN A 126 14.08 -14.35 0.74
C ASN A 126 12.98 -14.22 -0.33
N GLY A 127 12.46 -13.01 -0.59
CA GLY A 127 11.42 -12.72 -1.57
C GLY A 127 9.99 -12.94 -1.08
N THR A 128 9.77 -13.45 0.13
CA THR A 128 8.42 -13.61 0.69
C THR A 128 7.88 -12.31 1.27
N VAL A 129 6.55 -12.17 1.32
CA VAL A 129 5.87 -11.01 1.91
C VAL A 129 5.18 -11.38 3.22
N THR A 130 5.02 -10.41 4.12
CA THR A 130 4.12 -10.46 5.28
C THR A 130 3.62 -9.07 5.61
N ILE A 131 2.60 -8.99 6.46
CA ILE A 131 2.25 -7.76 7.17
C ILE A 131 2.69 -7.90 8.63
N LYS A 132 3.24 -6.83 9.22
CA LYS A 132 3.68 -6.78 10.63
C LYS A 132 3.35 -5.44 11.28
N TRP A 133 3.33 -5.44 12.62
CA TRP A 133 3.32 -4.25 13.46
C TRP A 133 4.59 -4.22 14.30
N PRO A 134 5.72 -3.73 13.74
CA PRO A 134 6.97 -3.69 14.49
C PRO A 134 6.82 -2.86 15.75
N THR A 135 7.31 -3.41 16.85
CA THR A 135 7.41 -2.79 18.17
C THR A 135 8.84 -2.34 18.43
N THR A 136 9.06 -1.61 19.52
CA THR A 136 10.39 -1.15 19.92
C THR A 136 11.36 -2.32 20.12
N SER A 137 10.88 -3.48 20.57
CA SER A 137 11.74 -4.63 20.89
C SER A 137 12.16 -5.45 19.66
N ASP A 138 11.36 -5.45 18.57
CA ASP A 138 11.58 -6.33 17.42
C ASP A 138 11.85 -5.59 16.10
N ILE A 139 11.83 -4.26 16.09
CA ILE A 139 12.09 -3.47 14.87
C ILE A 139 13.44 -3.79 14.24
N LYS A 140 14.49 -3.99 15.03
CA LYS A 140 15.83 -4.35 14.52
C LYS A 140 15.78 -5.67 13.74
N ALA A 141 15.22 -6.71 14.36
CA ALA A 141 15.09 -8.02 13.71
C ALA A 141 14.18 -7.96 12.48
N THR A 142 13.13 -7.13 12.51
CA THR A 142 12.26 -6.93 11.35
C THR A 142 13.00 -6.27 10.19
N VAL A 143 13.79 -5.22 10.43
CA VAL A 143 14.59 -4.57 9.39
C VAL A 143 15.64 -5.51 8.82
N GLU A 144 16.36 -6.24 9.67
CA GLU A 144 17.41 -7.20 9.24
C GLU A 144 16.85 -8.36 8.39
N ALA A 145 15.57 -8.71 8.57
CA ALA A 145 14.91 -9.74 7.77
C ALA A 145 14.32 -9.23 6.44
N CYS A 146 14.24 -7.91 6.23
CA CYS A 146 13.55 -7.30 5.10
C CYS A 146 14.48 -6.59 4.12
N SER A 147 14.15 -6.67 2.84
CA SER A 147 14.77 -5.82 1.81
C SER A 147 14.00 -4.52 1.63
N VAL A 148 12.69 -4.54 1.87
CA VAL A 148 11.79 -3.39 1.79
C VAL A 148 10.75 -3.46 2.91
N ILE A 149 10.50 -2.32 3.56
CA ILE A 149 9.36 -2.10 4.46
C ILE A 149 8.58 -0.89 3.96
N ILE A 150 7.27 -1.02 3.85
CA ILE A 150 6.35 0.03 3.41
C ILE A 150 5.31 0.22 4.51
N ALA A 151 5.24 1.42 5.09
CA ALA A 151 4.13 1.74 5.97
C ALA A 151 2.83 1.81 5.16
N ALA A 152 1.81 1.13 5.66
CA ALA A 152 0.47 1.18 5.12
C ALA A 152 -0.51 1.72 6.16
N SER A 153 -1.67 2.15 5.69
CA SER A 153 -2.73 2.70 6.54
C SER A 153 -3.46 1.59 7.29
N ASN A 154 -3.88 0.55 6.57
CA ASN A 154 -4.66 -0.56 7.14
C ASN A 154 -4.38 -1.88 6.43
N PRO A 155 -4.35 -3.03 7.12
CA PRO A 155 -4.31 -4.33 6.47
C PRO A 155 -5.66 -4.63 5.79
N LEU A 156 -5.64 -5.37 4.69
CA LEU A 156 -6.83 -5.80 3.95
C LEU A 156 -6.90 -7.32 3.84
N VAL A 157 -5.78 -7.94 3.44
CA VAL A 157 -5.68 -9.38 3.22
C VAL A 157 -4.46 -9.92 3.95
N TYR A 158 -4.63 -11.04 4.63
CA TYR A 158 -3.56 -11.76 5.31
C TYR A 158 -3.72 -13.26 5.04
N GLU A 159 -2.68 -13.88 4.51
CA GLU A 159 -2.66 -15.28 4.06
C GLU A 159 -3.88 -15.65 3.18
N GLY A 160 -4.21 -14.77 2.24
CA GLY A 160 -5.29 -14.97 1.27
C GLY A 160 -6.70 -14.74 1.80
N SER A 161 -6.85 -14.32 3.05
CA SER A 161 -8.15 -14.07 3.69
C SER A 161 -8.37 -12.60 3.98
N SER A 162 -9.60 -12.12 3.75
CA SER A 162 -10.01 -10.77 4.17
C SER A 162 -9.96 -10.67 5.68
N VAL A 163 -9.25 -9.68 6.21
CA VAL A 163 -9.10 -9.46 7.66
C VAL A 163 -10.39 -8.99 8.34
N PHE A 164 -11.44 -8.69 7.56
CA PHE A 164 -12.72 -8.20 8.06
C PHE A 164 -13.85 -9.26 8.06
N GLU A 165 -13.63 -10.43 7.45
CA GLU A 165 -14.65 -11.49 7.35
C GLU A 165 -14.46 -12.61 8.38
N SER A 166 -13.29 -12.68 9.00
CA SER A 166 -12.93 -13.72 9.95
C SER A 166 -12.00 -13.15 11.02
N ALA A 167 -11.93 -13.80 12.17
CA ALA A 167 -10.99 -13.44 13.24
C ALA A 167 -9.56 -13.88 12.87
N ILE A 168 -9.02 -13.28 11.81
CA ILE A 168 -7.66 -13.54 11.34
C ILE A 168 -6.67 -12.98 12.35
N LYS A 169 -5.66 -13.77 12.70
CA LYS A 169 -4.60 -13.41 13.63
C LYS A 169 -3.28 -13.22 12.91
N ALA A 170 -2.50 -12.23 13.32
CA ALA A 170 -1.12 -12.11 12.89
C ALA A 170 -0.23 -13.16 13.58
N ALA A 171 1.04 -13.23 13.17
CA ALA A 171 2.00 -14.21 13.69
C ALA A 171 2.26 -14.12 15.21
N ASP A 172 1.96 -12.98 15.84
CA ASP A 172 2.04 -12.79 17.30
C ASP A 172 0.76 -13.26 18.05
N GLY A 173 -0.23 -13.78 17.33
CA GLY A 173 -1.48 -14.31 17.87
C GLY A 173 -2.56 -13.25 18.13
N ILE A 174 -2.30 -11.96 17.86
CA ILE A 174 -3.27 -10.88 18.01
C ILE A 174 -4.20 -10.84 16.79
N GLN A 175 -5.50 -10.65 17.03
CA GLN A 175 -6.46 -10.49 15.95
C GLN A 175 -6.16 -9.21 15.16
N ILE A 176 -6.19 -9.30 13.83
CA ILE A 176 -5.86 -8.16 12.98
C ILE A 176 -6.94 -7.09 13.07
N ALA A 177 -8.20 -7.42 12.77
CA ALA A 177 -9.29 -6.45 12.79
C ALA A 177 -10.61 -7.07 13.28
N ASN A 178 -11.45 -6.23 13.89
CA ASN A 178 -12.83 -6.53 14.24
C ASN A 178 -13.75 -5.59 13.46
N TRP A 179 -14.44 -6.08 12.42
CA TRP A 179 -15.29 -5.21 11.59
C TRP A 179 -16.44 -4.56 12.37
N SER A 180 -16.97 -5.24 13.39
CA SER A 180 -18.02 -4.68 14.24
C SER A 180 -17.52 -3.52 15.08
N ASN A 181 -16.24 -3.54 15.48
CA ASN A 181 -15.56 -2.47 16.20
C ASN A 181 -14.12 -2.26 15.68
N LEU A 182 -13.95 -1.39 14.68
CA LEU A 182 -12.64 -1.09 14.10
C LEU A 182 -11.68 -0.35 15.06
N ASN A 183 -12.08 -0.08 16.29
CA ASN A 183 -11.21 0.51 17.31
C ASN A 183 -11.02 -0.42 18.52
N ASP A 184 -11.44 -1.68 18.43
CA ASP A 184 -11.20 -2.74 19.42
C ASP A 184 -9.72 -2.77 19.81
N ASP A 185 -9.43 -2.52 21.09
CA ASP A 185 -8.08 -2.39 21.62
C ASP A 185 -7.36 -3.73 21.83
N THR A 186 -8.09 -4.82 21.69
CA THR A 186 -7.54 -6.18 21.63
C THR A 186 -7.04 -6.57 20.23
N CYS A 187 -7.30 -5.74 19.22
CA CYS A 187 -6.88 -5.96 17.83
C CYS A 187 -5.73 -5.02 17.42
N HIS A 188 -4.96 -5.41 16.40
CA HIS A 188 -3.96 -4.54 15.79
C HIS A 188 -4.57 -3.30 15.12
N TYR A 189 -5.69 -3.49 14.41
CA TYR A 189 -6.33 -2.44 13.63
C TYR A 189 -6.74 -1.27 14.54
N ASN A 190 -6.45 -0.05 14.06
CA ASN A 190 -6.77 1.20 14.73
C ASN A 190 -7.25 2.22 13.71
N ASP A 191 -8.58 2.39 13.60
CA ASP A 191 -9.18 3.29 12.61
C ASP A 191 -8.87 4.77 12.89
N LYS A 192 -8.57 5.12 14.14
CA LYS A 192 -8.22 6.49 14.54
C LYS A 192 -7.00 7.02 13.80
N ASN A 193 -6.03 6.15 13.53
CA ASN A 193 -4.82 6.51 12.79
C ASN A 193 -5.13 7.01 11.36
N CYS A 194 -6.30 6.67 10.84
CA CYS A 194 -6.76 7.02 9.50
C CYS A 194 -8.08 7.82 9.54
N ASN A 195 -8.29 8.64 10.57
CA ASN A 195 -9.45 9.51 10.75
C ASN A 195 -10.81 8.78 10.64
N TYR A 196 -10.90 7.55 11.17
CA TYR A 196 -12.13 6.76 11.18
C TYR A 196 -12.69 6.45 9.79
N SER A 197 -11.81 6.35 8.78
CA SER A 197 -12.22 6.21 7.38
C SER A 197 -12.55 4.77 6.96
N GLY A 198 -12.40 3.76 7.83
CA GLY A 198 -12.49 2.35 7.43
C GLY A 198 -13.84 1.94 6.85
N LYS A 199 -14.93 2.49 7.40
CA LYS A 199 -16.32 2.26 6.93
C LYS A 199 -16.84 3.32 5.95
N SER A 200 -16.07 4.38 5.72
CA SER A 200 -16.48 5.46 4.83
C SER A 200 -16.26 5.06 3.37
N LEU A 201 -17.14 5.53 2.49
CA LEU A 201 -16.97 5.38 1.05
C LEU A 201 -15.96 6.42 0.58
N TYR A 202 -14.82 5.95 0.10
CA TYR A 202 -13.79 6.80 -0.51
C TYR A 202 -13.17 6.07 -1.68
N ARG A 203 -12.57 6.84 -2.59
CA ARG A 203 -11.56 6.29 -3.51
C ARG A 203 -10.39 5.74 -2.72
N ARG A 204 -9.82 4.64 -3.18
CA ARG A 204 -8.80 3.90 -2.42
C ARG A 204 -7.59 3.59 -3.27
N THR A 205 -6.45 3.53 -2.60
CA THR A 205 -5.21 3.00 -3.15
C THR A 205 -4.78 1.80 -2.34
N PHE A 206 -4.45 0.70 -3.01
CA PHE A 206 -4.03 -0.55 -2.39
C PHE A 206 -2.69 -1.02 -2.95
N ILE A 207 -1.97 -1.76 -2.12
CA ILE A 207 -0.86 -2.62 -2.52
C ILE A 207 -1.23 -4.07 -2.20
N GLY A 208 -0.89 -4.98 -3.09
CA GLY A 208 -1.02 -6.42 -2.88
C GLY A 208 0.21 -7.19 -3.35
N HIS A 209 0.36 -8.39 -2.81
CA HIS A 209 1.26 -9.44 -3.30
C HIS A 209 0.42 -10.68 -3.59
N LYS A 210 0.86 -11.47 -4.57
CA LYS A 210 0.28 -12.76 -4.95
C LYS A 210 1.32 -13.84 -4.74
N SER A 211 0.86 -15.07 -4.47
CA SER A 211 1.75 -16.22 -4.27
C SER A 211 2.62 -16.58 -5.50
N ASP A 212 2.26 -16.09 -6.69
CA ASP A 212 3.09 -16.17 -7.91
C ASP A 212 4.30 -15.20 -7.90
N GLY A 213 4.46 -14.42 -6.84
CA GLY A 213 5.52 -13.43 -6.64
C GLY A 213 5.23 -12.06 -7.26
N SER A 214 4.07 -11.88 -7.91
CA SER A 214 3.70 -10.59 -8.49
C SER A 214 3.15 -9.64 -7.44
N PHE A 215 3.35 -8.35 -7.69
CA PHE A 215 2.81 -7.26 -6.88
C PHE A 215 1.71 -6.57 -7.66
N LEU A 216 0.69 -6.13 -6.93
CA LEU A 216 -0.41 -5.31 -7.45
C LEU A 216 -0.33 -3.91 -6.86
N LEU A 217 -0.33 -2.91 -7.72
CA LEU A 217 -0.70 -1.53 -7.36
C LEU A 217 -2.12 -1.30 -7.83
N VAL A 218 -3.02 -0.85 -6.96
CA VAL A 218 -4.44 -0.69 -7.29
C VAL A 218 -4.92 0.68 -6.87
N CYS A 219 -5.61 1.40 -7.76
CA CYS A 219 -6.33 2.63 -7.47
C CYS A 219 -7.77 2.50 -7.95
N SER A 220 -8.74 2.92 -7.15
CA SER A 220 -10.14 2.93 -7.55
C SER A 220 -10.67 4.35 -7.70
N ASP A 221 -11.17 4.69 -8.90
CA ASP A 221 -11.94 5.91 -9.12
C ASP A 221 -13.36 5.80 -8.53
N ALA A 222 -13.87 4.58 -8.31
CA ALA A 222 -15.11 4.33 -7.58
C ALA A 222 -14.87 4.37 -6.06
N GLU A 223 -15.83 4.91 -5.32
CA GLU A 223 -15.79 4.93 -3.86
C GLU A 223 -16.19 3.59 -3.25
N MET A 224 -15.42 3.16 -2.24
CA MET A 224 -15.67 1.93 -1.50
C MET A 224 -15.15 2.02 -0.06
N ASP A 225 -15.75 1.23 0.82
CA ASP A 225 -15.20 1.00 2.16
C ASP A 225 -14.05 -0.02 2.11
N LEU A 226 -13.33 -0.18 3.23
CA LEU A 226 -12.21 -1.11 3.28
C LEU A 226 -12.63 -2.58 3.24
N ARG A 227 -13.88 -2.91 3.58
CA ARG A 227 -14.38 -4.30 3.52
C ARG A 227 -14.61 -4.73 2.09
N VAL A 228 -15.16 -3.86 1.25
CA VAL A 228 -15.25 -4.05 -0.20
C VAL A 228 -13.85 -4.12 -0.80
N GLY A 229 -12.96 -3.20 -0.42
CA GLY A 229 -11.56 -3.18 -0.87
C GLY A 229 -10.81 -4.48 -0.55
N ALA A 230 -10.97 -5.02 0.67
CA ALA A 230 -10.36 -6.29 1.07
C ALA A 230 -10.89 -7.46 0.23
N LYS A 231 -12.20 -7.51 -0.04
CA LYS A 231 -12.79 -8.53 -0.91
C LYS A 231 -12.26 -8.46 -2.33
N LEU A 232 -12.15 -7.25 -2.90
CA LEU A 232 -11.51 -7.03 -4.18
C LEU A 232 -10.07 -7.58 -4.19
N MET A 233 -9.27 -7.29 -3.17
CA MET A 233 -7.89 -7.77 -3.10
C MET A 233 -7.79 -9.30 -2.95
N VAL A 234 -8.74 -9.95 -2.26
CA VAL A 234 -8.86 -11.42 -2.23
C VAL A 234 -9.23 -11.96 -3.61
N ASP A 235 -10.16 -11.34 -4.32
CA ASP A 235 -10.58 -11.77 -5.67
C ASP A 235 -9.53 -11.47 -6.75
N LEU A 236 -8.59 -10.57 -6.46
CA LEU A 236 -7.35 -10.39 -7.21
C LEU A 236 -6.28 -11.45 -6.87
N GLU A 237 -6.61 -12.38 -5.97
CA GLU A 237 -5.80 -13.51 -5.51
C GLU A 237 -4.56 -13.06 -4.72
N CYS A 238 -4.67 -11.95 -3.98
CA CYS A 238 -3.59 -11.52 -3.12
C CYS A 238 -3.48 -12.44 -1.90
N ASP A 239 -2.27 -12.80 -1.51
CA ASP A 239 -1.99 -13.44 -0.22
C ASP A 239 -1.81 -12.40 0.89
N PHE A 240 -1.25 -11.23 0.58
CA PHE A 240 -1.14 -10.08 1.46
C PHE A 240 -1.54 -8.81 0.74
N ALA A 241 -2.31 -7.94 1.39
CA ALA A 241 -2.65 -6.64 0.85
C ALA A 241 -2.92 -5.62 1.95
N CYS A 242 -2.64 -4.35 1.64
CA CYS A 242 -2.89 -3.22 2.51
C CYS A 242 -3.52 -2.04 1.77
N ASN A 243 -4.29 -1.25 2.52
CA ASN A 243 -4.74 0.07 2.15
C ASN A 243 -3.65 1.12 2.39
N LEU A 244 -3.56 2.06 1.46
CA LEU A 244 -2.68 3.22 1.47
C LEU A 244 -3.52 4.49 1.61
N ASP A 245 -2.95 5.67 1.33
CA ASP A 245 -3.70 6.92 1.32
C ASP A 245 -4.72 6.94 0.17
N GLY A 246 -5.89 7.53 0.42
CA GLY A 246 -7.05 7.45 -0.45
C GLY A 246 -7.72 8.79 -0.65
N SER A 247 -9.01 8.77 -0.97
CA SER A 247 -9.78 9.96 -1.33
C SER A 247 -9.05 10.74 -2.42
N SER A 248 -8.89 12.05 -2.25
CA SER A 248 -8.20 12.93 -3.20
C SER A 248 -6.72 12.55 -3.43
N ALA A 249 -6.06 11.86 -2.50
CA ALA A 249 -4.67 11.43 -2.69
C ALA A 249 -4.52 10.31 -3.74
N THR A 250 -5.62 9.62 -4.12
CA THR A 250 -5.60 8.44 -5.00
C THR A 250 -5.04 8.79 -6.38
N GLN A 251 -3.84 8.27 -6.71
CA GLN A 251 -3.27 8.45 -8.04
C GLN A 251 -2.41 7.26 -8.48
N MET A 252 -2.52 6.91 -9.77
CA MET A 252 -1.62 5.98 -10.44
C MET A 252 -1.02 6.62 -11.71
N ARG A 253 0.27 6.38 -11.93
CA ARG A 253 0.94 6.69 -13.20
C ARG A 253 1.58 5.44 -13.80
N VAL A 254 1.50 5.30 -15.12
CA VAL A 254 2.06 4.17 -15.87
C VAL A 254 2.87 4.67 -17.06
N THR A 255 4.07 4.13 -17.23
CA THR A 255 4.99 4.47 -18.32
C THR A 255 4.54 3.85 -19.64
N SER A 256 4.83 4.52 -20.76
CA SER A 256 4.58 3.98 -22.10
C SER A 256 5.20 2.60 -22.29
N GLY A 257 4.51 1.71 -23.01
CA GLY A 257 4.90 0.31 -23.20
C GLY A 257 4.40 -0.65 -22.11
N TYR A 258 3.85 -0.14 -21.01
CA TYR A 258 3.31 -0.93 -19.88
C TYR A 258 1.80 -0.69 -19.65
N THR A 259 1.12 -0.12 -20.63
CA THR A 259 -0.27 0.35 -20.50
C THR A 259 -1.31 -0.61 -21.07
N ASN A 260 -0.89 -1.71 -21.70
CA ASN A 260 -1.76 -2.65 -22.42
C ASN A 260 -2.74 -1.93 -23.38
N GLY A 261 -2.21 -0.98 -24.17
CA GLY A 261 -2.97 -0.22 -25.16
C GLY A 261 -3.68 1.03 -24.62
N ASN A 262 -3.61 1.33 -23.33
CA ASN A 262 -4.15 2.56 -22.74
C ASN A 262 -3.16 3.73 -22.86
N ALA A 263 -3.66 4.96 -22.63
CA ALA A 263 -2.80 6.14 -22.55
C ALA A 263 -1.81 6.01 -21.38
N ALA A 264 -0.56 6.42 -21.63
CA ALA A 264 0.48 6.51 -20.60
C ALA A 264 0.35 7.81 -19.79
N GLY A 265 1.07 7.89 -18.67
CA GLY A 265 0.98 9.00 -17.72
C GLY A 265 -0.01 8.68 -16.59
N ARG A 266 -0.79 9.67 -16.17
CA ARG A 266 -1.82 9.48 -15.14
C ARG A 266 -3.00 8.69 -15.69
N VAL A 267 -3.41 7.64 -14.96
CA VAL A 267 -4.50 6.74 -15.39
C VAL A 267 -5.74 6.79 -14.48
N THR A 268 -5.65 7.50 -13.35
CA THR A 268 -6.76 7.81 -12.44
C THR A 268 -7.37 9.17 -12.77
N SER A 269 -8.64 9.37 -12.40
CA SER A 269 -9.36 10.62 -12.68
C SER A 269 -9.12 11.72 -11.66
N ASP A 270 -8.68 11.35 -10.46
CA ASP A 270 -8.61 12.25 -9.32
C ASP A 270 -7.31 13.02 -9.17
N ASN A 271 -7.51 14.29 -8.77
CA ASN A 271 -6.52 15.34 -8.60
C ASN A 271 -5.60 15.59 -9.80
N GLY A 272 -5.15 16.84 -9.91
CA GLY A 272 -4.16 17.24 -10.90
C GLY A 272 -2.83 16.53 -10.70
N ASP A 273 -1.94 16.66 -11.68
CA ASP A 273 -0.55 16.24 -11.52
C ASP A 273 0.17 17.06 -10.43
N ASP A 274 -0.45 18.17 -10.00
CA ASP A 274 0.03 19.11 -9.01
C ASP A 274 -0.11 18.64 -7.55
N TYR A 275 -0.67 17.44 -7.31
CA TYR A 275 -0.76 16.91 -5.94
C TYR A 275 0.59 16.45 -5.40
N PHE A 276 0.82 16.73 -4.12
CA PHE A 276 2.09 16.48 -3.43
C PHE A 276 2.03 15.24 -2.54
N TYR A 277 3.05 14.39 -2.65
CA TYR A 277 3.19 13.16 -1.88
C TYR A 277 4.52 13.15 -1.14
N GLY A 278 4.57 12.59 0.08
CA GLY A 278 5.84 12.31 0.74
C GLY A 278 6.36 10.88 0.51
N THR A 279 5.49 9.98 0.07
CA THR A 279 5.86 8.61 -0.31
C THR A 279 5.06 8.12 -1.52
N ALA A 280 5.66 7.22 -2.28
CA ALA A 280 5.02 6.50 -3.37
C ALA A 280 5.50 5.04 -3.38
N ILE A 281 4.73 4.14 -3.98
CA ILE A 281 5.19 2.80 -4.30
C ILE A 281 5.45 2.75 -5.79
N CYS A 282 6.66 2.32 -6.18
CA CYS A 282 7.06 2.23 -7.57
C CYS A 282 7.31 0.79 -7.96
N ALA A 283 6.66 0.34 -9.03
CA ALA A 283 7.05 -0.87 -9.75
C ALA A 283 8.21 -0.55 -10.69
N TYR A 284 9.23 -1.40 -10.72
CA TYR A 284 10.43 -1.18 -11.53
C TYR A 284 11.02 -2.48 -12.09
N ILE A 285 11.82 -2.34 -13.15
CA ILE A 285 12.59 -3.42 -13.78
C ILE A 285 13.83 -3.71 -12.95
N LYS A 286 14.05 -4.97 -12.56
CA LYS A 286 15.20 -5.40 -11.72
C LYS A 286 16.55 -4.99 -12.32
#